data_AF-A0A6M0RUN8-F1
#
_entry.id   AF-A0A6M0RUN8-F1
#
_cell.length_a   1.000
_cell.length_b   1.000
_cell.length_c   1.000
_cell.angle_alpha   90.00
_cell.angle_beta   90.00
_cell.angle_gamma   90.00
#
_symmetry.space_group_name_H-M   'P 1'
#
loop_
_entity.id
_entity.type
_entity.pdbx_description
1 polymer ?
#
loop_
_entity_poly.entity_id
_entity_poly.type
_entity_poly.pdbx_seq_one_letter_code
_entity_poly.pdbx_strand_id
1 'polypeptide(L)'
;MGKKRSKSPAFRSAREPRNSRVDYVPSCVQSNSPSKLRWESEKPLKFPCVTRTLSEEELQDISSNPYIDLAVDEQPIQRVEPIKVCASSRKSKKTEPEVQKASIQNSCKKLQVELQFSQRLAKKLGGKTEYANPAGRIDVLTDEFVIEVKVAHNWKHAIGQALVYSSYFPEKSPIVCLIGENVYEYFDIAERHCEALGITFRTESDFDE
;
A
#
# COMPACT_ATOMS: atom_id res chain seq x y z
N MET A 1 63.89 42.36 -35.10
CA MET A 1 62.92 42.34 -36.23
C MET A 1 61.66 41.62 -35.77
N GLY A 2 60.47 42.14 -36.09
CA GLY A 2 59.22 41.36 -36.10
C GLY A 2 58.30 41.42 -34.87
N LYS A 3 57.50 42.50 -34.77
CA LYS A 3 56.28 42.62 -33.95
C LYS A 3 55.23 41.58 -34.34
N LYS A 4 54.45 41.04 -33.39
CA LYS A 4 52.99 40.78 -33.56
C LYS A 4 52.26 40.84 -32.20
N ARG A 5 51.56 41.95 -31.93
CA ARG A 5 50.48 42.03 -30.93
C ARG A 5 49.16 41.95 -31.69
N SER A 6 48.41 40.87 -31.47
CA SER A 6 47.07 40.65 -32.02
C SER A 6 46.06 41.57 -31.32
N LYS A 7 45.38 42.42 -32.10
CA LYS A 7 44.18 43.15 -31.67
C LYS A 7 42.96 42.26 -31.93
N SER A 8 42.20 41.96 -30.89
CA SER A 8 40.88 41.34 -31.01
C SER A 8 39.84 42.35 -31.50
N PRO A 9 38.88 41.95 -32.34
CA PRO A 9 37.83 42.84 -32.84
C PRO A 9 36.67 42.99 -31.83
N ALA A 10 36.15 44.21 -31.77
CA ALA A 10 34.96 44.59 -31.01
C ALA A 10 33.70 43.96 -31.62
N PHE A 11 32.97 43.15 -30.82
CA PHE A 11 31.68 42.61 -31.20
C PHE A 11 30.58 43.62 -30.84
N ARG A 12 29.81 44.02 -31.85
CA ARG A 12 28.74 45.01 -31.76
C ARG A 12 27.47 44.38 -31.17
N SER A 13 26.90 45.14 -30.23
CA SER A 13 25.49 45.22 -29.80
C SER A 13 24.46 44.56 -30.73
N ALA A 14 23.75 43.57 -30.20
CA ALA A 14 22.40 43.23 -30.61
C ALA A 14 21.44 43.78 -29.55
N ARG A 15 20.55 44.69 -29.95
CA ARG A 15 19.43 45.18 -29.15
C ARG A 15 18.33 44.12 -29.17
N GLU A 16 17.88 43.70 -27.99
CA GLU A 16 16.68 42.87 -27.84
C GLU A 16 15.40 43.69 -28.14
N PRO A 17 14.39 43.09 -28.79
CA PRO A 17 13.09 43.72 -28.96
C PRO A 17 12.32 43.74 -27.64
N ARG A 18 11.83 44.93 -27.28
CA ARG A 18 10.85 45.16 -26.22
C ARG A 18 9.57 44.39 -26.54
N ASN A 19 9.33 43.32 -25.78
CA ASN A 19 8.06 42.62 -25.82
C ASN A 19 6.98 43.49 -25.16
N SER A 20 5.91 43.73 -25.92
CA SER A 20 4.78 44.57 -25.59
C SER A 20 4.05 44.06 -24.35
N ARG A 21 3.90 44.97 -23.39
CA ARG A 21 2.96 44.91 -22.26
C ARG A 21 1.58 44.55 -22.80
N VAL A 22 1.11 43.34 -22.50
CA VAL A 22 -0.30 42.97 -22.63
C VAL A 22 -0.92 43.27 -21.26
N ASP A 23 -1.83 44.24 -21.24
CA ASP A 23 -2.57 44.64 -20.06
C ASP A 23 -3.48 43.47 -19.62
N TYR A 24 -3.06 42.77 -18.57
CA TYR A 24 -3.89 41.80 -17.88
C TYR A 24 -4.79 42.55 -16.90
N VAL A 25 -6.06 42.68 -17.25
CA VAL A 25 -7.14 43.15 -16.36
C VAL A 25 -7.76 41.89 -15.71
N PRO A 26 -7.59 41.65 -14.41
CA PRO A 26 -8.40 40.65 -13.74
C PRO A 26 -9.74 41.30 -13.36
N SER A 27 -10.77 41.02 -14.15
CA SER A 27 -12.16 41.21 -13.74
C SER A 27 -12.43 40.36 -12.51
N CYS A 28 -12.90 41.00 -11.44
CA CYS A 28 -13.50 40.37 -10.28
C CYS A 28 -14.56 39.35 -10.72
N VAL A 29 -14.26 38.06 -10.62
CA VAL A 29 -15.27 37.01 -10.64
C VAL A 29 -15.64 36.70 -9.20
N GLN A 30 -16.94 36.74 -9.00
CA GLN A 30 -17.64 36.67 -7.73
C GLN A 30 -17.31 35.39 -6.97
N SER A 31 -17.19 35.57 -5.67
CA SER A 31 -17.20 34.54 -4.64
C SER A 31 -18.38 33.59 -4.83
N ASN A 32 -18.12 32.38 -5.31
CA ASN A 32 -19.02 31.25 -5.08
C ASN A 32 -18.63 30.62 -3.74
N SER A 33 -19.57 30.71 -2.80
CA SER A 33 -19.56 30.01 -1.52
C SER A 33 -19.34 28.51 -1.73
N PRO A 34 -18.64 27.80 -0.83
CA PRO A 34 -18.56 26.36 -0.89
C PRO A 34 -19.93 25.79 -0.50
N SER A 35 -20.71 25.41 -1.52
CA SER A 35 -21.86 24.55 -1.33
C SER A 35 -21.36 23.25 -0.71
N LYS A 36 -21.97 22.91 0.44
CA LYS A 36 -21.88 21.61 1.09
C LYS A 36 -21.92 20.50 0.03
N LEU A 37 -20.81 19.77 -0.14
CA LEU A 37 -20.80 18.46 -0.76
C LEU A 37 -21.64 17.54 0.13
N ARG A 38 -22.93 17.51 -0.18
CA ARG A 38 -23.89 16.53 0.31
C ARG A 38 -23.51 15.23 -0.38
N TRP A 39 -22.94 14.29 0.37
CA TRP A 39 -22.78 12.91 -0.05
C TRP A 39 -24.18 12.36 -0.34
N GLU A 40 -24.58 12.39 -1.61
CA GLU A 40 -25.74 11.65 -2.06
C GLU A 40 -25.42 10.17 -1.89
N SER A 41 -26.25 9.50 -1.12
CA SER A 41 -26.22 8.06 -0.91
C SER A 41 -26.30 7.35 -2.26
N GLU A 42 -25.14 7.00 -2.82
CA GLU A 42 -25.09 6.12 -3.96
C GLU A 42 -25.76 4.80 -3.59
N LYS A 43 -26.65 4.37 -4.47
CA LYS A 43 -27.44 3.15 -4.32
C LYS A 43 -26.49 1.97 -4.12
N PRO A 44 -26.80 1.01 -3.23
CA PRO A 44 -25.96 -0.17 -3.04
C PRO A 44 -25.76 -0.87 -4.39
N LEU A 45 -24.50 -1.05 -4.77
CA LEU A 45 -24.11 -1.85 -5.93
C LEU A 45 -24.72 -3.24 -5.74
N LYS A 46 -25.72 -3.56 -6.58
CA LYS A 46 -26.27 -4.90 -6.69
C LYS A 46 -25.22 -5.78 -7.34
N PHE A 47 -24.46 -6.52 -6.54
CA PHE A 47 -23.65 -7.62 -7.05
C PHE A 47 -24.61 -8.66 -7.65
N PRO A 48 -24.51 -8.98 -8.95
CA PRO A 48 -25.28 -10.08 -9.51
C PRO A 48 -24.83 -11.35 -8.78
N CYS A 49 -25.77 -11.97 -8.05
CA CYS A 49 -25.59 -13.31 -7.52
C CYS A 49 -25.51 -14.25 -8.72
N VAL A 50 -24.29 -14.51 -9.20
CA VAL A 50 -24.04 -15.54 -10.20
C VAL A 50 -24.19 -16.88 -9.50
N THR A 51 -25.42 -17.38 -9.44
CA THR A 51 -25.67 -18.78 -9.14
C THR A 51 -25.27 -19.57 -10.39
N ARG A 52 -23.99 -19.97 -10.44
CA ARG A 52 -23.54 -20.96 -11.43
C ARG A 52 -24.17 -22.30 -11.03
N THR A 53 -25.20 -22.70 -11.78
CA THR A 53 -25.69 -24.08 -11.77
C THR A 53 -24.59 -24.95 -12.39
N LEU A 54 -23.87 -25.69 -11.54
CA LEU A 54 -22.91 -26.70 -11.98
C LEU A 54 -23.67 -27.81 -12.72
N SER A 55 -23.09 -28.27 -13.82
CA SER A 55 -23.62 -29.43 -14.54
C SER A 55 -23.42 -30.72 -13.73
N GLU A 56 -24.24 -31.75 -13.96
CA GLU A 56 -24.12 -33.04 -13.25
C GLU A 56 -22.74 -33.69 -13.42
N GLU A 57 -21.99 -33.37 -14.49
CA GLU A 57 -20.62 -33.86 -14.70
C GLU A 57 -19.59 -33.20 -13.75
N GLU A 58 -19.78 -31.94 -13.34
CA GLU A 58 -18.86 -31.26 -12.41
C GLU A 58 -19.02 -31.75 -10.95
N LEU A 59 -20.17 -32.37 -10.62
CA LEU A 59 -20.42 -32.92 -9.28
C LEU A 59 -19.72 -34.26 -9.04
N GLN A 60 -19.32 -34.98 -10.09
CA GLN A 60 -18.66 -36.28 -9.94
C GLN A 60 -17.18 -36.16 -9.56
N ASP A 61 -16.53 -35.03 -9.86
CA ASP A 61 -15.10 -34.83 -9.62
C ASP A 61 -14.77 -34.37 -8.18
N ILE A 62 -15.78 -33.85 -7.45
CA ILE A 62 -15.62 -33.44 -6.04
C ILE A 62 -15.61 -34.65 -5.10
N SER A 63 -16.18 -35.80 -5.52
CA SER A 63 -16.22 -37.02 -4.69
C SER A 63 -14.87 -37.73 -4.57
N SER A 64 -13.88 -37.31 -5.37
CA SER A 64 -12.53 -37.89 -5.39
C SER A 64 -11.56 -37.22 -4.42
N ASN A 65 -12.00 -36.21 -3.64
CA ASN A 65 -11.12 -35.48 -2.73
C ASN A 65 -10.82 -36.32 -1.46
N PRO A 66 -9.58 -36.81 -1.27
CA PRO A 66 -9.22 -37.68 -0.13
C PRO A 66 -9.17 -36.95 1.23
N TYR A 67 -9.65 -35.70 1.29
CA TYR A 67 -9.57 -34.84 2.49
C TYR A 67 -10.92 -34.64 3.20
N ILE A 68 -12.01 -35.28 2.75
CA ILE A 68 -13.37 -35.09 3.31
C ILE A 68 -13.87 -36.36 4.02
N ASP A 69 -13.04 -36.94 4.90
CA ASP A 69 -13.50 -38.02 5.80
C ASP A 69 -12.92 -37.87 7.23
N LEU A 70 -12.75 -36.63 7.67
CA LEU A 70 -12.61 -36.34 9.10
C LEU A 70 -14.01 -36.11 9.66
N ALA A 71 -14.64 -37.21 10.07
CA ALA A 71 -15.83 -37.22 10.90
C ALA A 71 -15.66 -36.23 12.06
N VAL A 72 -16.36 -35.10 11.96
CA VAL A 72 -16.47 -34.13 13.05
C VAL A 72 -17.47 -34.74 14.03
N ASP A 73 -16.95 -35.37 15.07
CA ASP A 73 -17.73 -35.89 16.18
C ASP A 73 -18.45 -34.70 16.83
N GLU A 74 -19.74 -34.54 16.52
CA GLU A 74 -20.59 -33.47 17.05
C GLU A 74 -20.84 -33.71 18.54
N GLN A 75 -19.85 -33.33 19.35
CA GLN A 75 -20.01 -33.28 20.79
C GLN A 75 -20.94 -32.10 21.15
N PRO A 76 -22.00 -32.32 21.92
CA PRO A 76 -22.95 -31.28 22.27
C PRO A 76 -22.28 -30.17 23.08
N ILE A 77 -22.35 -28.94 22.55
CA ILE A 77 -21.85 -27.73 23.21
C ILE A 77 -22.57 -27.58 24.56
N GLN A 78 -21.86 -27.85 25.65
CA GLN A 78 -22.37 -27.62 26.99
C GLN A 78 -22.56 -26.12 27.22
N ARG A 79 -23.77 -25.75 27.63
CA ARG A 79 -24.17 -24.40 27.98
C ARG A 79 -23.34 -23.93 29.17
N VAL A 80 -22.30 -23.14 28.92
CA VAL A 80 -21.50 -22.51 29.97
C VAL A 80 -22.37 -21.50 30.73
N GLU A 81 -22.54 -21.75 32.03
CA GLU A 81 -23.19 -20.86 32.99
C GLU A 81 -22.49 -19.49 33.04
N PRO A 82 -23.24 -18.39 33.25
CA PRO A 82 -22.67 -17.05 33.32
C PRO A 82 -21.67 -16.93 34.46
N ILE A 83 -20.43 -16.57 34.12
CA ILE A 83 -19.34 -16.30 35.06
C ILE A 83 -19.76 -15.15 35.97
N LYS A 84 -19.95 -15.43 37.27
CA LYS A 84 -20.10 -14.40 38.30
C LYS A 84 -18.79 -13.63 38.43
N VAL A 85 -18.73 -12.44 37.83
CA VAL A 85 -17.63 -11.49 38.01
C VAL A 85 -17.72 -10.92 39.44
N CYS A 86 -16.97 -11.50 40.37
CA CYS A 86 -16.76 -10.93 41.69
C CYS A 86 -15.81 -9.72 41.57
N ALA A 87 -16.33 -8.52 41.81
CA ALA A 87 -15.55 -7.31 41.97
C ALA A 87 -14.71 -7.39 43.26
N SER A 88 -13.45 -7.80 43.14
CA SER A 88 -12.47 -7.71 44.21
C SER A 88 -11.39 -6.70 43.82
N SER A 89 -11.56 -5.48 44.34
CA SER A 89 -10.55 -4.42 44.34
C SER A 89 -9.27 -4.91 45.04
N ARG A 90 -8.26 -5.30 44.25
CA ARG A 90 -6.88 -5.41 44.72
C ARG A 90 -6.10 -4.19 44.23
N LYS A 91 -5.78 -3.29 45.17
CA LYS A 91 -4.74 -2.28 45.00
C LYS A 91 -3.38 -2.99 44.97
N SER A 92 -2.93 -3.38 43.78
CA SER A 92 -1.54 -3.80 43.57
C SER A 92 -0.72 -2.61 43.10
N LYS A 93 0.13 -2.10 44.00
CA LYS A 93 1.28 -1.27 43.62
C LYS A 93 2.22 -2.16 42.81
N LYS A 94 2.22 -2.03 41.48
CA LYS A 94 3.17 -2.71 40.60
C LYS A 94 4.25 -1.73 40.20
N THR A 95 5.47 -2.02 40.63
CA THR A 95 6.70 -1.47 40.09
C THR A 95 6.81 -1.85 38.61
N GLU A 96 6.76 -0.87 37.71
CA GLU A 96 7.32 -0.95 36.36
C GLU A 96 8.58 -0.08 36.37
N PRO A 97 9.75 -0.58 35.94
CA PRO A 97 10.16 -0.31 34.55
C PRO A 97 11.26 -1.25 33.99
N GLU A 98 11.07 -1.87 32.81
CA GLU A 98 12.17 -2.09 31.82
C GLU A 98 11.71 -2.83 30.57
N VAL A 99 10.85 -3.85 30.71
CA VAL A 99 10.41 -4.72 29.59
C VAL A 99 9.68 -3.93 28.49
N GLN A 100 9.02 -2.81 28.84
CA GLN A 100 8.26 -2.01 27.87
C GLN A 100 9.12 -1.19 26.91
N LYS A 101 10.36 -0.82 27.29
CA LYS A 101 11.20 0.08 26.47
C LYS A 101 11.79 -0.59 25.23
N ALA A 102 12.16 -1.87 25.33
CA ALA A 102 12.71 -2.62 24.19
C ALA A 102 11.67 -2.83 23.07
N SER A 103 10.40 -3.04 23.41
CA SER A 103 9.35 -3.27 22.41
C SER A 103 9.10 -2.05 21.52
N ILE A 104 9.15 -0.84 22.09
CA ILE A 104 8.94 0.43 21.37
C ILE A 104 10.15 0.76 20.47
N GLN A 105 11.36 0.46 20.92
CA GLN A 105 12.58 0.69 20.14
C GLN A 105 12.62 -0.20 18.88
N ASN A 106 12.20 -1.46 19.00
CA ASN A 106 12.22 -2.40 17.88
C ASN A 106 11.13 -2.11 16.84
N SER A 107 9.94 -1.67 17.26
CA SER A 107 8.89 -1.27 16.32
C SER A 107 9.28 -0.04 15.51
N CYS A 108 9.97 0.93 16.13
CA CYS A 108 10.45 2.14 15.46
C CYS A 108 11.48 1.83 14.38
N LYS A 109 12.42 0.91 14.63
CA LYS A 109 13.44 0.50 13.65
C LYS A 109 12.83 -0.18 12.42
N LYS A 110 11.88 -1.10 12.64
CA LYS A 110 11.21 -1.81 11.54
C LYS A 110 10.47 -0.85 10.60
N LEU A 111 9.73 0.09 11.18
CA LEU A 111 9.04 1.14 10.41
C LEU A 111 10.03 2.04 9.65
N GLN A 112 11.21 2.31 10.22
CA GLN A 112 12.24 3.09 9.53
C GLN A 112 12.81 2.37 8.30
N VAL A 113 13.04 1.06 8.36
CA VAL A 113 13.55 0.29 7.21
C VAL A 113 12.53 0.25 6.07
N GLU A 114 11.26 -0.05 6.36
CA GLU A 114 10.18 -0.03 5.37
C GLU A 114 10.04 1.36 4.70
N LEU A 115 10.10 2.43 5.51
CA LEU A 115 10.02 3.80 5.00
C LEU A 115 11.21 4.18 4.11
N GLN A 116 12.44 3.87 4.54
CA GLN A 116 13.66 4.17 3.78
C GLN A 116 13.67 3.42 2.44
N PHE A 117 13.27 2.15 2.45
CA PHE A 117 13.15 1.36 1.23
C PHE A 117 12.09 1.96 0.29
N SER A 118 10.91 2.29 0.81
CA SER A 118 9.82 2.87 0.02
C SER A 118 10.22 4.21 -0.63
N GLN A 119 10.95 5.06 0.08
CA GLN A 119 11.48 6.32 -0.47
C GLN A 119 12.47 6.09 -1.60
N ARG A 120 13.41 5.14 -1.43
CA ARG A 120 14.37 4.76 -2.47
C ARG A 120 13.66 4.20 -3.70
N LEU A 121 12.70 3.29 -3.48
CA LEU A 121 11.93 2.65 -4.54
C LEU A 121 11.09 3.67 -5.32
N ALA A 122 10.37 4.57 -4.63
CA ALA A 122 9.60 5.63 -5.26
C ALA A 122 10.49 6.54 -6.12
N LYS A 123 11.68 6.91 -5.63
CA LYS A 123 12.64 7.68 -6.42
C LYS A 123 13.08 6.95 -7.69
N LYS A 124 13.31 5.64 -7.60
CA LYS A 124 13.72 4.81 -8.75
C LYS A 124 12.61 4.70 -9.80
N LEU A 125 11.36 4.52 -9.36
CA LEU A 125 10.21 4.31 -10.23
C LEU A 125 9.45 5.59 -10.60
N GLY A 126 9.89 6.77 -10.14
CA GLY A 126 9.17 8.03 -10.32
C GLY A 126 7.83 8.11 -9.56
N GLY A 127 7.67 7.31 -8.51
CA GLY A 127 6.46 7.24 -7.69
C GLY A 127 6.38 8.27 -6.55
N LYS A 128 5.26 8.22 -5.84
CA LYS A 128 4.98 8.98 -4.61
C LYS A 128 4.87 8.03 -3.43
N THR A 129 5.44 8.39 -2.29
CA THR A 129 5.32 7.61 -1.05
C THR A 129 4.21 8.12 -0.14
N GLU A 130 3.73 7.28 0.77
CA GLU A 130 2.74 7.64 1.82
C GLU A 130 1.49 8.29 1.22
N TYR A 131 1.06 7.79 0.07
CA TYR A 131 -0.06 8.37 -0.65
C TYR A 131 -1.36 8.05 0.10
N ALA A 132 -2.01 9.10 0.62
CA ALA A 132 -3.25 8.95 1.37
C ALA A 132 -4.43 8.62 0.44
N ASN A 133 -5.18 7.59 0.81
CA ASN A 133 -6.44 7.21 0.21
C ASN A 133 -7.51 6.99 1.32
N PRO A 134 -8.79 6.77 0.99
CA PRO A 134 -9.83 6.56 2.00
C PRO A 134 -9.62 5.34 2.92
N ALA A 135 -8.86 4.34 2.47
CA ALA A 135 -8.58 3.10 3.20
C ALA A 135 -7.27 3.13 4.01
N GLY A 136 -6.41 4.13 3.82
CA GLY A 136 -5.11 4.20 4.46
C GLY A 136 -4.05 5.00 3.69
N ARG A 137 -2.80 4.57 3.82
CA ARG A 137 -1.66 5.15 3.10
C ARG A 137 -0.92 4.04 2.34
N ILE A 138 -0.68 4.29 1.07
CA ILE A 138 0.07 3.40 0.19
C ILE A 138 1.56 3.71 0.33
N ASP A 139 2.40 2.68 0.48
CA ASP A 139 3.84 2.84 0.64
C ASP A 139 4.47 3.49 -0.59
N VAL A 140 4.21 2.97 -1.79
CA VAL A 140 4.62 3.57 -3.07
C VAL A 140 3.52 3.48 -4.11
N LEU A 141 3.15 4.63 -4.68
CA LEU A 141 2.21 4.74 -5.80
C LEU A 141 2.94 5.29 -7.02
N THR A 142 2.92 4.55 -8.13
CA THR A 142 3.44 5.00 -9.43
C THR A 142 2.29 5.19 -10.42
N ASP A 143 2.60 5.54 -11.66
CA ASP A 143 1.59 5.62 -12.71
C ASP A 143 0.99 4.25 -13.05
N GLU A 144 1.79 3.18 -12.89
CA GLU A 144 1.45 1.80 -13.29
C GLU A 144 1.16 0.87 -12.10
N PHE A 145 1.69 1.16 -10.91
CA PHE A 145 1.72 0.23 -9.79
C PHE A 145 1.22 0.82 -8.49
N VAL A 146 0.57 -0.03 -7.69
CA VAL A 146 0.30 0.19 -6.27
C VAL A 146 1.18 -0.80 -5.50
N ILE A 147 2.20 -0.30 -4.81
CA ILE A 147 3.21 -1.15 -4.18
C ILE A 147 3.10 -1.03 -2.66
N GLU A 148 2.95 -2.18 -2.00
CA GLU A 148 3.02 -2.32 -0.54
C GLU A 148 4.37 -2.98 -0.17
N VAL A 149 5.11 -2.35 0.72
CA VAL A 149 6.43 -2.77 1.19
C VAL A 149 6.31 -3.24 2.64
N LYS A 150 6.66 -4.50 2.90
CA LYS A 150 6.68 -5.03 4.27
C LYS A 150 7.92 -5.88 4.53
N VAL A 151 8.35 -5.93 5.79
CA VAL A 151 9.29 -6.98 6.17
C VAL A 151 8.67 -8.37 6.04
N ALA A 152 9.50 -9.37 5.74
CA ALA A 152 9.08 -10.69 5.31
C ALA A 152 8.01 -11.38 6.18
N HIS A 153 8.17 -11.42 7.51
CA HIS A 153 7.22 -12.10 8.39
C HIS A 153 5.81 -11.48 8.42
N ASN A 154 5.64 -10.27 7.87
CA ASN A 154 4.36 -9.59 7.75
C ASN A 154 3.73 -9.73 6.34
N TRP A 155 4.17 -10.68 5.53
CA TRP A 155 3.69 -10.86 4.15
C TRP A 155 2.16 -10.94 4.02
N LYS A 156 1.46 -11.59 4.96
CA LYS A 156 -0.01 -11.66 4.98
C LYS A 156 -0.67 -10.29 5.08
N HIS A 157 -0.07 -9.40 5.87
CA HIS A 157 -0.56 -8.03 6.02
C HIS A 157 -0.35 -7.26 4.72
N ALA A 158 0.81 -7.43 4.08
CA ALA A 158 1.13 -6.80 2.80
C ALA A 158 0.10 -7.17 1.72
N ILE A 159 -0.23 -8.46 1.59
CA ILE A 159 -1.25 -8.94 0.64
C ILE A 159 -2.61 -8.29 0.91
N GLY A 160 -3.07 -8.28 2.17
CA GLY A 160 -4.35 -7.69 2.53
C GLY A 160 -4.42 -6.20 2.20
N GLN A 161 -3.36 -5.45 2.48
CA GLN A 161 -3.27 -4.03 2.16
C GLN A 161 -3.24 -3.78 0.65
N ALA A 162 -2.40 -4.51 -0.09
CA ALA A 162 -2.31 -4.38 -1.55
C ALA A 162 -3.67 -4.63 -2.24
N LEU A 163 -4.43 -5.64 -1.79
CA LEU A 163 -5.78 -5.90 -2.31
C LEU A 163 -6.72 -4.72 -2.08
N VAL A 164 -6.79 -4.23 -0.84
CA VAL A 164 -7.70 -3.12 -0.51
C VAL A 164 -7.32 -1.87 -1.30
N TYR A 165 -6.03 -1.53 -1.35
CA TYR A 165 -5.56 -0.35 -2.07
C TYR A 165 -5.77 -0.45 -3.58
N SER A 166 -5.55 -1.62 -4.19
CA SER A 166 -5.76 -1.82 -5.62
C SER A 166 -7.19 -1.55 -6.09
N SER A 167 -8.19 -1.74 -5.22
CA SER A 167 -9.60 -1.44 -5.54
C SER A 167 -9.87 0.05 -5.80
N TYR A 168 -9.02 0.95 -5.32
CA TYR A 168 -9.10 2.39 -5.56
C TYR A 168 -8.35 2.82 -6.84
N PHE A 169 -7.56 1.93 -7.44
CA PHE A 169 -6.73 2.19 -8.62
C PHE A 169 -6.85 1.02 -9.61
N PRO A 170 -8.04 0.80 -10.21
CA PRO A 170 -8.31 -0.37 -11.06
C PRO A 170 -7.41 -0.44 -12.30
N GLU A 171 -6.82 0.68 -12.72
CA GLU A 171 -5.89 0.75 -13.84
C GLU A 171 -4.44 0.39 -13.47
N LYS A 172 -4.14 0.18 -12.19
CA LYS A 172 -2.78 -0.08 -11.68
C LYS A 172 -2.65 -1.51 -11.19
N SER A 173 -1.47 -2.09 -11.43
CA SER A 173 -1.18 -3.45 -10.97
C SER A 173 -0.69 -3.44 -9.52
N PRO A 174 -1.27 -4.25 -8.62
CA PRO A 174 -0.78 -4.37 -7.25
C PRO A 174 0.53 -5.15 -7.19
N ILE A 175 1.47 -4.66 -6.38
CA ILE A 175 2.73 -5.31 -6.08
C ILE A 175 2.88 -5.45 -4.56
N VAL A 176 3.26 -6.65 -4.11
CA VAL A 176 3.78 -6.86 -2.75
C VAL A 176 5.28 -7.02 -2.83
N CYS A 177 6.01 -6.17 -2.10
CA CYS A 177 7.46 -6.22 -1.99
C CYS A 177 7.89 -6.59 -0.58
N LEU A 178 8.59 -7.73 -0.43
CA LEU A 178 9.14 -8.15 0.85
C LEU A 178 10.61 -7.76 1.00
N ILE A 179 10.95 -7.23 2.17
CA ILE A 179 12.30 -6.75 2.49
C ILE A 179 12.85 -7.34 3.79
N GLY A 180 14.16 -7.21 3.97
CA GLY A 180 14.87 -7.55 5.21
C GLY A 180 15.22 -9.03 5.36
N GLU A 181 15.40 -9.47 6.60
CA GLU A 181 15.80 -10.84 6.92
C GLU A 181 14.66 -11.84 6.67
N ASN A 182 15.03 -13.10 6.36
CA ASN A 182 14.13 -14.23 6.18
C ASN A 182 13.11 -14.09 5.04
N VAL A 183 13.37 -13.24 4.03
CA VAL A 183 12.51 -13.17 2.83
C VAL A 183 12.34 -14.56 2.19
N TYR A 184 13.42 -15.32 2.06
CA TYR A 184 13.40 -16.68 1.50
C TYR A 184 12.61 -17.70 2.32
N GLU A 185 12.40 -17.47 3.63
CA GLU A 185 11.56 -18.35 4.46
C GLU A 185 10.08 -18.26 4.05
N TYR A 186 9.64 -17.09 3.59
CA TYR A 186 8.26 -16.83 3.22
C TYR A 186 8.03 -16.71 1.71
N PHE A 187 9.08 -16.82 0.89
CA PHE A 187 9.04 -16.56 -0.55
C PHE A 187 7.97 -17.42 -1.24
N ASP A 188 8.13 -18.75 -1.20
CA ASP A 188 7.25 -19.68 -1.93
C ASP A 188 5.79 -19.57 -1.51
N ILE A 189 5.52 -19.37 -0.21
CA ILE A 189 4.16 -19.27 0.31
C ILE A 189 3.54 -17.91 -0.04
N ALA A 190 4.28 -16.81 0.11
CA ALA A 190 3.78 -15.48 -0.21
C ALA A 190 3.56 -15.32 -1.71
N GLU A 191 4.49 -15.79 -2.55
CA GLU A 191 4.39 -15.75 -4.00
C GLU A 191 3.17 -16.51 -4.49
N ARG A 192 2.97 -17.77 -4.05
CA ARG A 192 1.79 -18.57 -4.42
C ARG A 192 0.48 -17.89 -4.08
N HIS A 193 0.40 -17.26 -2.91
CA HIS A 193 -0.80 -16.51 -2.51
C HIS A 193 -0.99 -15.24 -3.33
N CYS A 194 0.09 -14.51 -3.65
CA CYS A 194 0.03 -13.34 -4.51
C CYS A 194 -0.45 -13.72 -5.93
N GLU A 195 0.12 -14.77 -6.52
CA GLU A 195 -0.26 -15.27 -7.84
C GLU A 195 -1.74 -15.67 -7.90
N ALA A 196 -2.23 -16.42 -6.91
CA ALA A 196 -3.64 -16.80 -6.82
C ALA A 196 -4.60 -15.60 -6.73
N LEU A 197 -4.11 -14.45 -6.28
CA LEU A 197 -4.87 -13.21 -6.12
C LEU A 197 -4.61 -12.19 -7.25
N GLY A 198 -3.78 -12.52 -8.25
CA GLY A 198 -3.39 -11.60 -9.32
C GLY A 198 -2.50 -10.44 -8.85
N ILE A 199 -1.76 -10.63 -7.76
CA ILE A 199 -0.80 -9.66 -7.22
C ILE A 199 0.60 -10.05 -7.70
N THR A 200 1.38 -9.09 -8.19
CA THR A 200 2.79 -9.36 -8.52
C THR A 200 3.62 -9.38 -7.24
N PHE A 201 4.39 -10.45 -7.03
CA PHE A 201 5.29 -10.58 -5.90
C PHE A 201 6.71 -10.15 -6.29
N ARG A 202 7.38 -9.41 -5.39
CA ARG A 202 8.76 -8.95 -5.54
C ARG A 202 9.50 -8.94 -4.21
N THR A 203 10.81 -8.85 -4.29
CA THR A 203 11.74 -8.74 -3.18
C THR A 203 12.64 -7.51 -3.35
N GLU A 204 13.37 -7.13 -2.30
CA GLU A 204 14.35 -6.04 -2.36
C GLU A 204 15.36 -6.20 -3.51
N SER A 205 15.85 -7.42 -3.75
CA SER A 205 16.82 -7.72 -4.81
C SER A 205 16.31 -7.45 -6.23
N ASP A 206 15.00 -7.51 -6.46
CA ASP A 206 14.41 -7.19 -7.77
C ASP A 206 14.59 -5.70 -8.15
N PHE A 207 14.96 -4.85 -7.20
CA PHE A 207 15.07 -3.40 -7.38
C PHE A 207 16.48 -2.85 -7.19
N ASP A 208 17.50 -3.70 -7.07
CA ASP A 208 18.89 -3.26 -6.86
C ASP A 208 19.71 -3.13 -8.17
N GLU A 209 19.13 -3.42 -9.34
CA GLU A 209 19.75 -3.25 -10.67
C GLU A 209 19.81 -1.80 -11.18
#